data_AF-A0AAW6NKD5-F1
#
_entry.id   AF-A0AAW6NKD5-F1
#
_cell.length_a   1.000
_cell.length_b   1.000
_cell.length_c   1.000
_cell.angle_alpha   90.00
_cell.angle_beta   90.00
_cell.angle_gamma   90.00
#
_symmetry.space_group_name_H-M   'P 1'
#
loop_
_entity.id
_entity.type
_entity.pdbx_description
1 polymer ?
#
loop_
_entity_poly.entity_id
_entity_poly.type
_entity_poly.pdbx_seq_one_letter_code
_entity_poly.pdbx_strand_id
1 'polypeptide(L)'
;PAAAPQMGFYSRSKDGHKDNANILRFEDKAGHEQIWIHAEKNMDTDIENSETHDVGVDRRKTIGQDENISIKRNLKSDVGNNETHNIGNKHVINVGKDQTVLTMDKEGNALLESVNTIKLKVKDNYILIAPDTIEIHVGQGNLKAEAVEQAIFKGDELTKLGDGINTELKANDTVSITGTNLTDIKGAIVKVNS
;
A
#
# COMPACT_ATOMS: atom_id res chain seq x y z
N PRO A 1 -32.87 8.13 -47.62
CA PRO A 1 -32.48 9.38 -46.93
C PRO A 1 -31.35 9.07 -45.94
N ALA A 2 -30.51 10.06 -45.58
CA ALA A 2 -29.27 9.82 -44.85
C ALA A 2 -29.45 9.26 -43.42
N ALA A 3 -30.56 9.57 -42.74
CA ALA A 3 -30.86 9.10 -41.37
C ALA A 3 -31.86 7.93 -41.33
N ALA A 4 -32.06 7.23 -42.46
CA ALA A 4 -32.96 6.08 -42.53
C ALA A 4 -32.70 4.97 -41.47
N PRO A 5 -31.45 4.67 -41.05
CA PRO A 5 -31.20 3.61 -40.07
C PRO A 5 -31.35 4.04 -38.60
N GLN A 6 -31.80 5.27 -38.32
CA GLN A 6 -31.94 5.79 -36.95
C GLN A 6 -33.40 5.73 -36.47
N MET A 7 -33.60 5.34 -35.22
CA MET A 7 -34.90 5.38 -34.54
C MET A 7 -34.76 5.77 -33.07
N GLY A 8 -35.83 6.24 -32.42
CA GLY A 8 -35.77 6.56 -30.99
C GLY A 8 -36.86 7.48 -30.46
N PHE A 9 -36.70 7.86 -29.20
CA PHE A 9 -37.52 8.84 -28.50
C PHE A 9 -36.72 10.12 -28.27
N TYR A 10 -37.34 11.26 -28.60
CA TYR A 10 -36.73 12.57 -28.46
C TYR A 10 -37.73 13.50 -27.77
N SER A 11 -37.29 14.15 -26.69
CA SER A 11 -38.06 15.18 -25.99
C SER A 11 -37.36 16.54 -26.06
N ARG A 12 -38.13 17.61 -25.84
CA ARG A 12 -37.64 18.98 -25.77
C ARG A 12 -38.03 19.56 -24.41
N SER A 13 -37.08 20.19 -23.73
CA SER A 13 -37.41 20.95 -22.53
C SER A 13 -38.41 22.05 -22.86
N LYS A 14 -39.49 22.13 -22.08
CA LYS A 14 -40.49 23.19 -22.25
C LYS A 14 -39.81 24.55 -22.07
N ASP A 15 -40.01 25.44 -23.02
CA ASP A 15 -39.41 26.79 -23.08
C ASP A 15 -37.86 26.80 -23.19
N GLY A 16 -37.24 25.65 -23.52
CA GLY A 16 -35.81 25.50 -23.74
C GLY A 16 -35.37 25.69 -25.19
N HIS A 17 -34.05 25.81 -25.40
CA HIS A 17 -33.43 25.84 -26.73
C HIS A 17 -33.51 24.47 -27.43
N LYS A 18 -33.26 24.45 -28.75
CA LYS A 18 -33.21 23.21 -29.55
C LYS A 18 -32.10 22.23 -29.14
N ASP A 19 -31.23 22.61 -28.21
CA ASP A 19 -30.18 21.74 -27.69
C ASP A 19 -30.58 21.13 -26.33
N ASN A 20 -31.64 21.63 -25.69
CA ASN A 20 -32.09 21.10 -24.40
C ASN A 20 -33.05 19.91 -24.60
N ALA A 21 -32.58 18.67 -24.44
CA ALA A 21 -33.35 17.46 -24.79
C ALA A 21 -32.99 16.22 -23.96
N ASN A 22 -33.93 15.30 -23.83
CA ASN A 22 -33.63 13.91 -23.42
C ASN A 22 -33.83 12.98 -24.61
N ILE A 23 -32.91 12.03 -24.80
CA ILE A 23 -32.82 11.19 -26.00
C ILE A 23 -32.56 9.74 -25.62
N LEU A 24 -33.30 8.84 -26.24
CA LEU A 24 -32.95 7.43 -26.39
C LEU A 24 -32.97 7.11 -27.88
N ARG A 25 -31.80 6.92 -28.50
CA ARG A 25 -31.65 6.67 -29.95
C ARG A 25 -30.95 5.34 -30.19
N PHE A 26 -31.43 4.62 -31.20
CA PHE A 26 -30.82 3.43 -31.79
C PHE A 26 -30.33 3.75 -33.20
N GLU A 27 -29.14 3.24 -33.55
CA GLU A 27 -28.54 3.28 -34.88
C GLU A 27 -28.32 1.83 -35.34
N ASP A 28 -28.95 1.44 -36.45
CA ASP A 28 -28.91 0.09 -37.01
C ASP A 28 -28.08 0.00 -38.30
N LYS A 29 -27.22 0.98 -38.56
CA LYS A 29 -26.25 0.88 -39.65
C LYS A 29 -25.22 -0.20 -39.33
N ALA A 30 -25.19 -1.25 -40.16
CA ALA A 30 -24.27 -2.37 -40.05
C ALA A 30 -22.80 -1.94 -39.80
N GLY A 31 -22.21 -2.45 -38.71
CA GLY A 31 -20.83 -2.17 -38.29
C GLY A 31 -20.63 -0.82 -37.59
N HIS A 32 -21.70 -0.07 -37.37
CA HIS A 32 -21.73 1.23 -36.69
C HIS A 32 -22.90 1.32 -35.70
N GLU A 33 -23.38 0.18 -35.21
CA GLU A 33 -24.52 0.10 -34.33
C GLU A 33 -24.26 0.85 -33.02
N GLN A 34 -25.25 1.61 -32.55
CA GLN A 34 -25.10 2.42 -31.35
C GLN A 34 -26.43 2.63 -30.64
N ILE A 35 -26.40 2.58 -29.31
CA ILE A 35 -27.44 3.18 -28.47
C ILE A 35 -26.88 4.47 -27.88
N TRP A 36 -27.64 5.56 -27.98
CA TRP A 36 -27.32 6.83 -27.35
C TRP A 36 -28.40 7.19 -26.33
N ILE A 37 -27.99 7.28 -25.06
CA ILE A 37 -28.81 7.77 -23.95
C ILE A 37 -28.26 9.14 -23.57
N HIS A 38 -29.11 10.16 -23.63
CA HIS A 38 -28.78 11.52 -23.24
C HIS A 38 -29.82 12.04 -22.26
N ALA A 39 -29.36 12.47 -21.10
CA ALA A 39 -30.15 13.20 -20.12
C ALA A 39 -29.71 14.65 -20.12
N GLU A 40 -30.66 15.57 -20.30
CA GLU A 40 -30.38 17.01 -20.36
C GLU A 40 -29.80 17.56 -19.06
N LYS A 41 -30.25 17.00 -17.93
CA LYS A 41 -29.97 17.53 -16.60
C LYS A 41 -29.45 16.47 -15.65
N ASN A 42 -30.34 15.59 -15.20
CA ASN A 42 -30.02 14.51 -14.27
C ASN A 42 -30.43 13.18 -14.90
N MET A 43 -29.63 12.14 -14.66
CA MET A 43 -29.98 10.75 -14.95
C MET A 43 -29.89 9.96 -13.66
N ASP A 44 -31.04 9.53 -13.16
CA ASP A 44 -31.13 8.67 -11.99
C ASP A 44 -31.38 7.23 -12.46
N THR A 45 -30.67 6.28 -11.87
CA THR A 45 -30.75 4.86 -12.20
C THR A 45 -30.85 4.07 -10.91
N ASP A 46 -32.03 3.53 -10.64
CA ASP A 46 -32.31 2.75 -9.44
C ASP A 46 -32.58 1.29 -9.82
N ILE A 47 -31.85 0.38 -9.18
CA ILE A 47 -32.02 -1.06 -9.33
C ILE A 47 -32.23 -1.66 -7.94
N GLU A 48 -33.46 -2.12 -7.68
CA GLU A 48 -33.87 -2.63 -6.37
C GLU A 48 -33.22 -3.97 -6.00
N ASN A 49 -32.71 -4.70 -6.99
CA ASN A 49 -32.17 -6.04 -6.78
C ASN A 49 -30.73 -6.19 -7.29
N SER A 50 -30.55 -6.39 -8.60
CA SER A 50 -29.24 -6.71 -9.17
C SER A 50 -29.00 -5.99 -10.49
N GLU A 51 -27.85 -5.34 -10.61
CA GLU A 51 -27.32 -4.79 -11.86
C GLU A 51 -26.17 -5.69 -12.36
N THR A 52 -26.21 -6.04 -13.65
CA THR A 52 -25.09 -6.66 -14.37
C THR A 52 -24.71 -5.78 -15.55
N HIS A 53 -23.41 -5.57 -15.75
CA HIS A 53 -22.90 -4.76 -16.84
C HIS A 53 -21.71 -5.43 -17.52
N ASP A 54 -21.94 -5.99 -18.70
CA ASP A 54 -20.94 -6.68 -19.51
C ASP A 54 -20.54 -5.82 -20.71
N VAL A 55 -19.24 -5.57 -20.86
CA VAL A 55 -18.67 -4.80 -21.99
C VAL A 55 -17.63 -5.67 -22.68
N GLY A 56 -17.87 -6.01 -23.95
CA GLY A 56 -17.06 -6.99 -24.69
C GLY A 56 -15.66 -6.51 -25.11
N VAL A 57 -15.42 -5.19 -25.12
CA VAL A 57 -14.12 -4.61 -25.52
C VAL A 57 -13.67 -3.57 -24.50
N ASP A 58 -14.08 -2.31 -24.64
CA ASP A 58 -13.59 -1.20 -23.82
C ASP A 58 -14.72 -0.44 -23.12
N ARG A 59 -14.54 -0.14 -21.82
CA ARG A 59 -15.41 0.77 -21.07
C ARG A 59 -14.64 2.06 -20.75
N ARG A 60 -15.15 3.20 -21.23
CA ARG A 60 -14.64 4.53 -20.88
C ARG A 60 -15.67 5.26 -20.02
N LYS A 61 -15.27 5.66 -18.81
CA LYS A 61 -16.07 6.50 -17.91
C LYS A 61 -15.37 7.85 -17.74
N THR A 62 -16.13 8.94 -17.82
CA THR A 62 -15.61 10.29 -17.58
C THR A 62 -16.62 11.03 -16.73
N ILE A 63 -16.18 11.46 -15.54
CA ILE A 63 -16.96 12.24 -14.61
C ILE A 63 -16.40 13.67 -14.65
N GLY A 64 -17.25 14.64 -14.96
CA GLY A 64 -16.84 16.04 -15.12
C GLY A 64 -16.59 16.77 -13.80
N GLN A 65 -17.11 16.22 -12.70
CA GLN A 65 -16.93 16.73 -11.33
C GLN A 65 -16.57 15.56 -10.39
N ASP A 66 -17.48 15.14 -9.50
CA ASP A 66 -17.17 14.17 -8.43
C ASP A 66 -17.83 12.80 -8.62
N GLU A 67 -17.13 11.74 -8.21
CA GLU A 67 -17.67 10.39 -8.07
C GLU A 67 -17.61 9.94 -6.61
N ASN A 68 -18.76 9.55 -6.05
CA ASN A 68 -18.85 8.99 -4.71
C ASN A 68 -19.33 7.54 -4.80
N ILE A 69 -18.47 6.61 -4.39
CA ILE A 69 -18.78 5.17 -4.37
C ILE A 69 -18.98 4.76 -2.91
N SER A 70 -20.23 4.56 -2.52
CA SER A 70 -20.56 3.98 -1.21
C SER A 70 -20.96 2.53 -1.40
N ILE A 71 -20.00 1.65 -1.19
CA ILE A 71 -20.27 0.22 -1.13
C ILE A 71 -20.46 -0.12 0.34
N LYS A 72 -21.71 -0.37 0.72
CA LYS A 72 -22.06 -0.68 2.12
C LYS A 72 -21.40 -1.95 2.62
N ARG A 73 -21.08 -2.84 1.68
CA ARG A 73 -20.44 -4.12 1.94
C ARG A 73 -19.05 -4.13 1.27
N ASN A 74 -18.87 -4.84 0.17
CA ASN A 74 -17.52 -5.14 -0.36
C ASN A 74 -17.29 -4.65 -1.80
N LEU A 75 -16.10 -4.11 -2.06
CA LEU A 75 -15.57 -3.81 -3.40
C LEU A 75 -14.54 -4.89 -3.78
N LYS A 76 -14.71 -5.51 -4.96
CA LYS A 76 -13.70 -6.40 -5.57
C LYS A 76 -13.35 -5.90 -6.97
N SER A 77 -12.05 -5.82 -7.27
CA SER A 77 -11.50 -5.44 -8.57
C SER A 77 -10.50 -6.52 -9.00
N ASP A 78 -10.71 -7.12 -10.18
CA ASP A 78 -9.79 -8.10 -10.77
C ASP A 78 -9.29 -7.56 -12.13
N VAL A 79 -7.99 -7.28 -12.24
CA VAL A 79 -7.37 -6.70 -13.43
C VAL A 79 -6.35 -7.68 -14.00
N GLY A 80 -6.57 -8.16 -15.22
CA GLY A 80 -5.77 -9.26 -15.81
C GLY A 80 -4.34 -8.89 -16.23
N ASN A 81 -3.97 -7.61 -16.22
CA ASN A 81 -2.62 -7.16 -16.58
C ASN A 81 -2.16 -6.04 -15.64
N ASN A 82 -2.31 -4.77 -16.05
CA ASN A 82 -1.85 -3.64 -15.25
C ASN A 82 -3.03 -2.85 -14.71
N GLU A 83 -3.09 -2.71 -13.38
CA GLU A 83 -3.94 -1.71 -12.73
C GLU A 83 -3.09 -0.47 -12.49
N THR A 84 -3.52 0.66 -13.05
CA THR A 84 -2.82 1.93 -12.91
C THR A 84 -3.73 2.94 -12.25
N HIS A 85 -3.40 3.25 -11.01
CA HIS A 85 -4.09 4.22 -10.17
C HIS A 85 -3.36 5.57 -10.25
N ASN A 86 -3.74 6.39 -11.24
CA ASN A 86 -3.23 7.76 -11.38
C ASN A 86 -4.04 8.72 -10.52
N ILE A 87 -3.75 8.75 -9.22
CA ILE A 87 -4.40 9.69 -8.31
C ILE A 87 -3.64 11.02 -8.37
N GLY A 88 -4.29 12.02 -8.98
CA GLY A 88 -3.68 13.34 -9.18
C GLY A 88 -3.35 14.08 -7.88
N ASN A 89 -4.20 13.94 -6.85
CA ASN A 89 -4.10 14.78 -5.64
C ASN A 89 -3.73 14.04 -4.33
N LYS A 90 -4.42 12.97 -3.88
CA LYS A 90 -4.07 12.23 -2.63
C LYS A 90 -4.66 10.81 -2.62
N HIS A 91 -3.83 9.78 -2.46
CA HIS A 91 -4.31 8.41 -2.21
C HIS A 91 -4.29 8.15 -0.70
N VAL A 92 -5.48 8.02 -0.09
CA VAL A 92 -5.61 7.77 1.34
C VAL A 92 -6.23 6.40 1.53
N ILE A 93 -5.44 5.46 2.03
CA ILE A 93 -5.94 4.21 2.60
C ILE A 93 -6.00 4.41 4.11
N ASN A 94 -7.13 4.92 4.59
CA ASN A 94 -7.38 4.94 6.02
C ASN A 94 -7.81 3.54 6.46
N VAL A 95 -6.84 2.75 6.94
CA VAL A 95 -7.11 1.49 7.64
C VAL A 95 -7.41 1.79 9.11
N GLY A 96 -8.51 2.49 9.41
CA GLY A 96 -8.80 2.96 10.77
C GLY A 96 -7.82 4.04 11.32
N LYS A 97 -8.12 4.57 12.52
CA LYS A 97 -7.56 5.79 13.18
C LYS A 97 -6.01 5.87 13.26
N ASP A 98 -5.38 6.66 12.39
CA ASP A 98 -4.12 7.42 12.62
C ASP A 98 -2.88 6.70 13.21
N GLN A 99 -2.48 5.52 12.72
CA GLN A 99 -1.27 4.89 13.29
C GLN A 99 -0.13 4.56 12.31
N THR A 100 -0.36 4.44 11.00
CA THR A 100 0.68 3.90 10.11
C THR A 100 0.59 4.43 8.67
N VAL A 101 1.72 4.85 8.09
CA VAL A 101 1.85 5.31 6.69
C VAL A 101 2.95 4.52 5.97
N LEU A 102 2.64 3.97 4.79
CA LEU A 102 3.60 3.36 3.86
C LEU A 102 3.76 4.24 2.60
N THR A 103 4.97 4.66 2.28
CA THR A 103 5.31 5.42 1.07
C THR A 103 6.39 4.71 0.24
N MET A 104 6.27 4.75 -1.10
CA MET A 104 7.29 4.27 -2.05
C MET A 104 7.62 5.40 -3.05
N ASP A 105 8.89 5.73 -3.30
CA ASP A 105 9.34 6.84 -4.17
C ASP A 105 9.87 6.42 -5.55
N LYS A 106 10.16 7.39 -6.42
CA LYS A 106 10.59 7.17 -7.81
C LYS A 106 12.04 6.71 -7.94
N GLU A 107 12.82 6.82 -6.88
CA GLU A 107 14.17 6.29 -6.74
C GLU A 107 14.16 4.82 -6.26
N GLY A 108 12.97 4.28 -5.93
CA GLY A 108 12.75 2.91 -5.48
C GLY A 108 12.83 2.72 -3.96
N ASN A 109 12.89 3.81 -3.19
CA ASN A 109 12.93 3.73 -1.74
C ASN A 109 11.53 3.51 -1.16
N ALA A 110 11.44 2.70 -0.11
CA ALA A 110 10.23 2.50 0.67
C ALA A 110 10.44 2.99 2.11
N LEU A 111 9.53 3.83 2.60
CA LEU A 111 9.52 4.35 3.97
C LEU A 111 8.20 3.95 4.64
N LEU A 112 8.31 3.38 5.84
CA LEU A 112 7.19 3.09 6.73
C LEU A 112 7.39 3.94 7.99
N GLU A 113 6.40 4.76 8.33
CA GLU A 113 6.44 5.66 9.50
C GLU A 113 5.22 5.43 10.40
N SER A 114 5.43 5.49 11.72
CA SER A 114 4.36 5.41 12.73
C SER A 114 4.66 6.32 13.91
N VAL A 115 3.61 6.92 14.49
CA VAL A 115 3.68 7.78 15.69
C VAL A 115 3.91 6.96 16.96
N ASN A 116 3.34 5.75 17.02
CA ASN A 116 3.39 4.94 18.24
C ASN A 116 4.41 3.83 18.09
N THR A 117 4.23 2.98 17.08
CA THR A 117 5.09 1.83 16.87
C THR A 117 5.04 1.39 15.42
N ILE A 118 6.18 1.18 14.78
CA ILE A 118 6.25 0.31 13.62
C ILE A 118 6.61 -1.07 14.15
N LYS A 119 5.68 -2.03 14.03
CA LYS A 119 5.95 -3.39 14.47
C LYS A 119 5.93 -4.34 13.29
N LEU A 120 7.12 -4.80 12.89
CA LEU A 120 7.28 -5.93 11.98
C LEU A 120 7.30 -7.19 12.84
N LYS A 121 6.13 -7.76 13.08
CA LYS A 121 5.95 -8.88 14.02
C LYS A 121 5.71 -10.20 13.30
N VAL A 122 6.37 -11.26 13.78
CA VAL A 122 6.09 -12.67 13.46
C VAL A 122 6.06 -13.48 14.77
N LYS A 123 4.87 -13.83 15.26
CA LYS A 123 4.66 -14.44 16.60
C LYS A 123 5.34 -13.58 17.68
N ASP A 124 6.06 -14.20 18.58
CA ASP A 124 6.75 -13.50 19.65
C ASP A 124 7.99 -12.77 19.14
N ASN A 125 8.49 -13.12 17.95
CA ASN A 125 9.60 -12.43 17.33
C ASN A 125 9.11 -11.15 16.66
N TYR A 126 9.83 -10.06 16.83
CA TYR A 126 9.49 -8.82 16.15
C TYR A 126 10.68 -7.89 16.04
N ILE A 127 10.57 -7.01 15.05
CA ILE A 127 11.24 -5.72 15.07
C ILE A 127 10.20 -4.70 15.49
N LEU A 128 10.45 -4.02 16.59
CA LEU A 128 9.62 -2.95 17.08
C LEU A 128 10.45 -1.68 17.03
N ILE A 129 9.99 -0.72 16.23
CA ILE A 129 10.46 0.65 16.28
C ILE A 129 9.44 1.40 17.13
N ALA A 130 9.87 1.89 18.29
CA ALA A 130 9.12 2.73 19.19
C ALA A 130 9.93 4.03 19.44
N PRO A 131 9.37 5.05 20.10
CA PRO A 131 10.02 6.36 20.21
C PRO A 131 11.39 6.36 20.90
N ASP A 132 11.65 5.42 21.81
CA ASP A 132 12.86 5.33 22.63
C ASP A 132 13.67 4.05 22.38
N THR A 133 13.22 3.17 21.50
CA THR A 133 13.88 1.88 21.25
C THR A 133 13.64 1.35 19.84
N ILE A 134 14.65 0.64 19.33
CA ILE A 134 14.49 -0.35 18.28
C ILE A 134 14.78 -1.70 18.92
N GLU A 135 13.75 -2.49 19.15
CA GLU A 135 13.86 -3.81 19.76
C GLU A 135 13.79 -4.89 18.68
N ILE A 136 14.81 -5.76 18.67
CA ILE A 136 14.75 -7.04 17.95
C ILE A 136 14.55 -8.12 19.00
N HIS A 137 13.33 -8.63 19.10
CA HIS A 137 12.99 -9.69 20.03
C HIS A 137 13.03 -11.05 19.32
N VAL A 138 13.74 -12.03 19.91
CA VAL A 138 13.73 -13.43 19.48
C VAL A 138 13.54 -14.32 20.71
N GLY A 139 12.29 -14.73 20.96
CA GLY A 139 11.94 -15.47 22.19
C GLY A 139 12.40 -16.94 22.18
N GLN A 140 12.54 -17.54 21.00
CA GLN A 140 13.07 -18.88 20.80
C GLN A 140 13.84 -18.94 19.47
N GLY A 141 14.87 -19.78 19.42
CA GLY A 141 15.71 -19.95 18.24
C GLY A 141 16.91 -19.01 18.23
N ASN A 142 17.40 -18.69 17.02
CA ASN A 142 18.65 -17.97 16.86
C ASN A 142 18.40 -16.60 16.23
N LEU A 143 18.96 -15.55 16.83
CA LEU A 143 19.23 -14.30 16.13
C LEU A 143 20.61 -14.44 15.45
N LYS A 144 20.66 -14.38 14.12
CA LYS A 144 21.92 -14.43 13.35
C LYS A 144 22.14 -13.10 12.63
N ALA A 145 23.34 -12.56 12.74
CA ALA A 145 23.78 -11.39 11.99
C ALA A 145 25.18 -11.68 11.42
N GLU A 146 25.30 -11.65 10.09
CA GLU A 146 26.52 -11.97 9.37
C GLU A 146 26.84 -10.82 8.41
N ALA A 147 28.09 -10.37 8.39
CA ALA A 147 28.57 -9.31 7.51
C ALA A 147 29.91 -9.73 6.91
N VAL A 148 30.12 -9.40 5.62
CA VAL A 148 31.37 -9.73 4.91
C VAL A 148 32.51 -8.79 5.31
N GLU A 149 32.20 -7.51 5.50
CA GLU A 149 33.20 -6.50 5.81
C GLU A 149 33.24 -6.19 7.31
N GLN A 150 32.12 -5.74 7.88
CA GLN A 150 32.06 -5.34 9.28
C GLN A 150 30.65 -5.44 9.88
N ALA A 151 30.57 -5.87 11.14
CA ALA A 151 29.40 -5.72 12.00
C ALA A 151 29.81 -4.91 13.24
N ILE A 152 29.17 -3.75 13.48
CA ILE A 152 29.55 -2.81 14.55
C ILE A 152 28.39 -2.66 15.52
N PHE A 153 28.67 -2.76 16.83
CA PHE A 153 27.74 -2.46 17.91
C PHE A 153 28.36 -1.41 18.84
N LYS A 154 27.72 -0.26 19.00
CA LYS A 154 28.24 0.86 19.78
C LYS A 154 27.13 1.52 20.60
N GLY A 155 27.36 1.69 21.90
CA GLY A 155 26.66 2.64 22.77
C GLY A 155 27.66 3.65 23.32
N ASP A 156 27.23 4.89 23.51
CA ASP A 156 28.08 5.95 24.06
C ASP A 156 28.31 5.80 25.57
N GLU A 157 27.33 5.22 26.27
CA GLU A 157 27.45 4.89 27.70
C GLU A 157 27.81 3.42 27.93
N LEU A 158 27.10 2.49 27.27
CA LEU A 158 27.29 1.05 27.48
C LEU A 158 26.90 0.24 26.25
N THR A 159 27.76 -0.70 25.87
CA THR A 159 27.41 -1.81 24.98
C THR A 159 27.50 -3.11 25.78
N LYS A 160 26.38 -3.82 25.97
CA LYS A 160 26.38 -5.18 26.54
C LYS A 160 26.35 -6.20 25.42
N LEU A 161 27.29 -7.15 25.42
CA LEU A 161 27.33 -8.26 24.48
C LEU A 161 27.43 -9.57 25.27
N GLY A 162 26.45 -10.45 25.07
CA GLY A 162 26.36 -11.74 25.77
C GLY A 162 25.60 -11.68 27.10
N ASP A 163 25.04 -12.83 27.46
CA ASP A 163 24.46 -13.24 28.74
C ASP A 163 24.20 -14.77 28.64
N GLY A 164 23.70 -15.42 29.69
CA GLY A 164 23.34 -16.84 29.67
C GLY A 164 24.50 -17.78 29.97
N ILE A 165 24.47 -19.00 29.43
CA ILE A 165 25.43 -20.06 29.79
C ILE A 165 26.82 -19.80 29.22
N ASN A 166 26.91 -19.41 27.94
CA ASN A 166 28.18 -19.25 27.22
C ASN A 166 28.16 -18.01 26.32
N THR A 167 29.32 -17.39 26.13
CA THR A 167 29.59 -16.41 25.08
C THR A 167 30.94 -16.75 24.46
N GLU A 168 31.04 -16.75 23.12
CA GLU A 168 32.26 -17.09 22.40
C GLU A 168 32.67 -15.93 21.49
N LEU A 169 33.95 -15.55 21.54
CA LEU A 169 34.57 -14.59 20.64
C LEU A 169 35.77 -15.25 19.97
N LYS A 170 35.76 -15.28 18.64
CA LYS A 170 36.81 -15.90 17.84
C LYS A 170 37.18 -15.00 16.67
N ALA A 171 38.48 -14.81 16.49
CA ALA A 171 39.06 -14.21 15.29
C ALA A 171 40.19 -15.11 14.79
N ASN A 172 40.42 -15.12 13.47
CA ASN A 172 41.52 -15.88 12.87
C ASN A 172 42.89 -15.22 13.08
N ASP A 173 42.89 -13.90 13.23
CA ASP A 173 44.09 -13.11 13.48
C ASP A 173 44.08 -12.63 14.93
N THR A 174 43.33 -11.56 15.22
CA THR A 174 43.39 -10.90 16.53
C THR A 174 42.01 -10.64 17.12
N VAL A 175 41.83 -10.95 18.40
CA VAL A 175 40.75 -10.40 19.23
C VAL A 175 41.35 -9.28 20.09
N SER A 176 40.96 -8.03 19.85
CA SER A 176 41.43 -6.87 20.63
C SER A 176 40.39 -6.46 21.67
N ILE A 177 40.80 -6.35 22.93
CA ILE A 177 39.97 -5.85 24.04
C ILE A 177 40.76 -4.74 24.74
N THR A 178 40.19 -3.53 24.82
CA THR A 178 40.88 -2.36 25.36
C THR A 178 39.94 -1.54 26.23
N GLY A 179 40.33 -1.29 27.48
CA GLY A 179 39.73 -0.33 28.38
C GLY A 179 40.73 0.80 28.65
N THR A 180 40.30 2.06 28.53
CA THR A 180 41.17 3.22 28.77
C THR A 180 41.52 3.40 30.25
N ASN A 181 40.58 3.11 31.13
CA ASN A 181 40.77 3.16 32.57
C ASN A 181 41.01 1.76 33.17
N LEU A 182 40.13 0.80 32.85
CA LEU A 182 40.17 -0.56 33.39
C LEU A 182 39.61 -1.55 32.37
N THR A 183 40.30 -2.68 32.21
CA THR A 183 39.75 -3.91 31.64
C THR A 183 39.65 -4.93 32.78
N ASP A 184 38.44 -5.30 33.18
CA ASP A 184 38.19 -6.22 34.29
C ASP A 184 37.76 -7.59 33.75
N ILE A 185 38.53 -8.64 34.03
CA ILE A 185 38.26 -10.01 33.60
C ILE A 185 38.12 -10.88 34.84
N LYS A 186 36.93 -11.45 35.03
CA LYS A 186 36.55 -12.20 36.23
C LYS A 186 36.08 -13.60 35.87
N GLY A 187 36.52 -14.58 36.65
CA GLY A 187 36.10 -15.97 36.57
C GLY A 187 36.78 -16.77 37.67
N ALA A 188 36.18 -17.91 38.05
CA ALA A 188 36.80 -18.82 39.02
C ALA A 188 38.18 -19.30 38.53
N ILE A 189 38.34 -19.43 37.22
CA ILE A 189 39.60 -19.73 36.55
C ILE A 189 39.70 -18.84 35.31
N VAL A 190 40.78 -18.08 35.19
CA VAL A 190 41.16 -17.37 33.96
C VAL A 190 42.42 -18.05 33.44
N LYS A 191 42.33 -18.67 32.26
CA LYS A 191 43.48 -19.28 31.58
C LYS A 191 43.94 -18.36 30.48
N VAL A 192 45.17 -17.88 30.59
CA VAL A 192 45.86 -17.18 29.52
C VAL A 192 46.94 -18.12 29.03
N ASN A 193 46.73 -18.68 27.83
CA ASN A 193 47.72 -19.52 27.19
C ASN A 193 48.46 -18.64 26.19
N SER A 194 49.79 -18.57 26.33
CA SER A 194 50.70 -17.95 25.37
C SER A 194 51.15 -18.95 24.32
#